data_AF-A0A9P8EX77-F1
#
_entry.id   AF-A0A9P8EX77-F1
#
_cell.length_a   1.000
_cell.length_b   1.000
_cell.length_c   1.000
_cell.angle_alpha   90.00
_cell.angle_beta   90.00
_cell.angle_gamma   90.00
#
_symmetry.space_group_name_H-M   'P 1'
#
loop_
_entity.id
_entity.type
_entity.pdbx_description
1 polymer ?
#
loop_
_entity_poly.entity_id
_entity_poly.type
_entity_poly.pdbx_seq_one_letter_code
_entity_poly.pdbx_strand_id
1 'polypeptide(L)'
;YPDLGPANLVGFNGVVPGPTYYVQKGTQTIIRYHNNHTDDSVVHLHGSSTHSPWDGWPSDEIKYGQFKDYYYPNDQNARSIWYHDHADGITTLNCFRGLTGTYIIYDPEEDKLGLPTSKYDVPLMITDKMYTDSGDLVSVANQSDDFIGDIMEVNGQPWPYLEVEPRKYRLRLYN
;
A
#
# COMPACT_ATOMS: atom_id res chain seq x y z
N TYR A 1 5.68 -5.70 18.86
CA TYR A 1 5.15 -6.26 20.12
C TYR A 1 5.70 -5.46 21.29
N PRO A 2 4.89 -5.07 22.29
CA PRO A 2 5.32 -4.11 23.32
C PRO A 2 6.52 -4.56 24.15
N ASP A 3 6.61 -5.85 24.45
CA ASP A 3 7.64 -6.42 25.33
C ASP A 3 8.76 -7.17 24.58
N LEU A 4 8.81 -7.04 23.24
CA LEU A 4 9.81 -7.67 22.37
C LEU A 4 10.59 -6.62 21.57
N GLY A 5 11.52 -7.05 20.73
CA GLY A 5 12.22 -6.18 19.80
C GLY A 5 11.33 -5.57 18.71
N PRO A 6 11.81 -4.52 18.03
CA PRO A 6 11.11 -3.96 16.87
C PRO A 6 11.23 -4.87 15.66
N ALA A 7 10.24 -4.78 14.76
CA ALA A 7 10.30 -5.43 13.45
C ALA A 7 11.03 -4.57 12.42
N ASN A 8 11.79 -5.21 11.54
CA ASN A 8 12.48 -4.57 10.43
C ASN A 8 11.55 -4.49 9.21
N LEU A 9 11.17 -3.26 8.86
CA LEU A 9 10.22 -2.96 7.78
C LEU A 9 10.87 -2.06 6.73
N VAL A 10 10.29 -2.07 5.53
CA VAL A 10 10.62 -1.15 4.43
C VAL A 10 9.31 -0.59 3.93
N GLY A 11 9.17 0.74 3.93
CA GLY A 11 7.91 1.40 3.62
C GLY A 11 8.11 2.65 2.78
N PHE A 12 7.09 3.02 2.00
CA PHE A 12 7.06 4.30 1.31
C PHE A 12 7.08 5.43 2.35
N ASN A 13 8.03 6.37 2.22
CA ASN A 13 8.33 7.39 3.24
C ASN A 13 8.67 6.83 4.63
N GLY A 14 9.14 5.58 4.72
CA GLY A 14 9.54 4.96 5.99
C GLY A 14 8.38 4.62 6.92
N VAL A 15 7.15 4.54 6.39
CA VAL A 15 5.94 4.16 7.15
C VAL A 15 5.22 3.00 6.47
N VAL A 16 4.53 2.18 7.27
CA VAL A 16 3.77 1.02 6.80
C VAL A 16 2.36 1.08 7.42
N PRO A 17 1.29 1.11 6.60
CA PRO A 17 1.30 1.28 5.15
C PRO A 17 1.89 2.63 4.73
N GLY A 18 2.26 2.73 3.45
CA GLY A 18 2.63 3.99 2.82
C GLY A 18 1.50 5.03 2.91
N PRO A 19 1.81 6.34 2.78
CA PRO A 19 0.81 7.40 2.88
C PRO A 19 -0.37 7.19 1.92
N THR A 20 -1.58 7.53 2.38
CA THR A 20 -2.75 7.52 1.51
C THR A 20 -2.72 8.70 0.55
N TYR A 21 -2.82 8.42 -0.75
CA TYR A 21 -3.07 9.45 -1.76
C TYR A 21 -4.56 9.67 -1.94
N TYR A 22 -4.96 10.94 -2.04
CA TYR A 22 -6.32 11.38 -2.29
C TYR A 22 -6.30 12.29 -3.51
N VAL A 23 -6.91 11.86 -4.62
CA VAL A 23 -6.80 12.54 -5.90
C VAL A 23 -8.17 12.70 -6.55
N GLN A 24 -8.48 13.90 -7.04
CA GLN A 24 -9.70 14.14 -7.79
C GLN A 24 -9.53 13.64 -9.22
N LYS A 25 -10.55 12.95 -9.75
CA LYS A 25 -10.62 12.47 -11.13
C LYS A 25 -10.26 13.59 -12.12
N GLY A 26 -9.41 13.25 -13.08
CA GLY A 26 -8.85 14.16 -14.09
C GLY A 26 -7.64 14.98 -13.62
N THR A 27 -7.28 14.93 -12.34
CA THR A 27 -6.05 15.57 -11.84
C THR A 27 -4.86 14.68 -12.11
N GLN A 28 -4.09 14.98 -13.16
CA GLN A 28 -2.88 14.23 -13.49
C GLN A 28 -1.81 14.41 -12.42
N THR A 29 -1.08 13.34 -12.10
CA THR A 29 -0.03 13.37 -11.08
C THR A 29 1.26 12.77 -11.60
N ILE A 30 2.39 13.39 -11.25
CA ILE A 30 3.71 12.77 -11.34
C ILE A 30 4.20 12.50 -9.93
N ILE A 31 4.47 11.23 -9.61
CA ILE A 31 5.03 10.82 -8.32
C ILE A 31 6.43 10.28 -8.55
N ARG A 32 7.41 10.89 -7.87
CA ARG A 32 8.79 10.42 -7.87
C ARG A 32 8.99 9.42 -6.74
N TYR A 33 9.31 8.18 -7.09
CA TYR A 33 9.71 7.17 -6.11
C TYR A 33 11.23 7.06 -6.10
N HIS A 34 11.83 7.36 -4.94
CA HIS A 34 13.27 7.20 -4.68
C HIS A 34 13.51 5.85 -4.02
N ASN A 35 14.40 5.03 -4.56
CA ASN A 35 14.81 3.80 -3.90
C ASN A 35 16.06 4.05 -3.04
N ASN A 36 15.84 4.20 -1.73
CA ASN A 36 16.89 4.23 -0.72
C ASN A 36 16.99 2.91 0.08
N HIS A 37 16.38 1.84 -0.43
CA HIS A 37 16.46 0.47 0.08
C HIS A 37 17.42 -0.36 -0.78
N THR A 38 18.04 -1.39 -0.21
CA THR A 38 19.08 -2.19 -0.90
C THR A 38 18.52 -3.11 -1.96
N ASP A 39 17.27 -3.57 -1.81
CA ASP A 39 16.62 -4.40 -2.83
C ASP A 39 16.03 -3.52 -3.94
N ASP A 40 15.97 -4.05 -5.15
CA ASP A 40 15.34 -3.37 -6.29
C ASP A 40 13.84 -3.19 -6.03
N SER A 41 13.25 -2.13 -6.59
CA SER A 41 11.83 -1.81 -6.40
C SER A 41 11.17 -1.38 -7.71
N VAL A 42 9.90 -1.73 -7.87
CA VAL A 42 9.05 -1.32 -9.00
C VAL A 42 7.70 -0.95 -8.43
N VAL A 43 7.20 0.26 -8.68
CA VAL A 43 5.87 0.63 -8.17
C VAL A 43 4.79 0.35 -9.21
N HIS A 44 3.79 -0.45 -8.85
CA HIS A 44 2.55 -0.61 -9.60
C HIS A 44 1.41 0.15 -8.91
N LEU A 45 0.62 0.92 -9.65
CA LEU A 45 -0.62 1.52 -9.15
C LEU A 45 -1.81 0.64 -9.58
N HIS A 46 -2.10 -0.35 -8.75
CA HIS A 46 -3.10 -1.38 -9.02
C HIS A 46 -4.50 -0.79 -9.20
N GLY A 47 -5.09 -1.03 -10.37
CA GLY A 47 -6.42 -0.56 -10.75
C GLY A 47 -6.44 0.81 -11.42
N SER A 48 -5.27 1.39 -11.73
CA SER A 48 -5.14 2.57 -12.58
C SER A 48 -5.00 2.20 -14.06
N SER A 49 -5.61 2.99 -14.95
CA SER A 49 -5.45 2.96 -16.43
C SER A 49 -4.12 3.59 -16.89
N THR A 50 -3.02 3.28 -16.22
CA THR A 50 -1.71 3.87 -16.47
C THR A 50 -1.08 3.30 -17.76
N HIS A 51 -0.29 4.12 -18.47
CA HIS A 51 0.45 3.62 -19.63
C HIS A 51 1.64 2.75 -19.22
N SER A 52 2.04 1.83 -20.09
CA SER A 52 3.04 0.80 -19.81
C SER A 52 4.35 1.27 -19.16
N PRO A 53 4.98 2.40 -19.54
CA PRO A 53 6.24 2.84 -18.90
C PRO A 53 6.08 3.25 -17.43
N TRP A 54 4.85 3.50 -16.97
CA TRP A 54 4.52 3.92 -15.60
C TRP A 54 3.60 2.92 -14.90
N ASP A 55 3.35 1.76 -15.49
CA ASP A 55 2.44 0.78 -14.91
C ASP A 55 3.12 -0.14 -13.90
N GLY A 56 4.45 -0.17 -13.85
CA GLY A 56 5.19 -1.06 -12.93
C GLY A 56 5.47 -2.43 -13.55
N TRP A 57 5.95 -2.46 -14.79
CA TRP A 57 6.48 -3.68 -15.40
C TRP A 57 7.57 -4.30 -14.50
N PRO A 58 7.52 -5.60 -14.17
CA PRO A 58 8.39 -6.17 -13.13
C PRO A 58 9.89 -5.97 -13.30
N SER A 59 10.37 -5.91 -14.55
CA SER A 59 11.79 -5.71 -14.86
C SER A 59 12.19 -4.24 -15.07
N ASP A 60 11.28 -3.30 -14.83
CA ASP A 60 11.50 -1.85 -14.96
C ASP A 60 11.92 -1.25 -13.61
N GLU A 61 13.01 -1.82 -13.09
CA GLU A 61 13.50 -1.66 -11.72
C GLU A 61 14.08 -0.28 -11.45
N ILE A 62 13.77 0.24 -10.26
CA ILE A 62 14.48 1.35 -9.62
C ILE A 62 15.54 0.74 -8.71
N LYS A 63 16.82 0.86 -9.08
CA LYS A 63 17.93 0.32 -8.28
C LYS A 63 18.25 1.24 -7.10
N TYR A 64 19.02 0.73 -6.13
CA TYR A 64 19.49 1.53 -4.99
C TYR A 64 20.13 2.86 -5.44
N GLY A 65 19.69 3.96 -4.82
CA GLY A 65 20.13 5.33 -5.12
C GLY A 65 19.50 5.94 -6.37
N GLN A 66 18.66 5.19 -7.10
CA GLN A 66 17.92 5.69 -8.26
C GLN A 66 16.53 6.18 -7.86
N PHE A 67 15.87 6.84 -8.83
CA PHE A 67 14.47 7.20 -8.73
C PHE A 67 13.80 7.04 -10.09
N LYS A 68 12.47 6.96 -10.07
CA LYS A 68 11.65 7.04 -11.27
C LYS A 68 10.43 7.91 -11.05
N ASP A 69 10.11 8.69 -12.08
CA ASP A 69 8.89 9.48 -12.16
C ASP A 69 7.78 8.66 -12.79
N TYR A 70 6.70 8.45 -12.03
CA TYR A 70 5.50 7.76 -12.48
C TYR A 70 4.41 8.78 -12.79
N TYR A 71 3.93 8.76 -14.03
CA TYR A 71 2.83 9.61 -14.47
C TYR A 71 1.51 8.83 -14.41
N TYR A 72 0.54 9.36 -13.65
CA TYR A 72 -0.79 8.78 -13.52
C TYR A 72 -1.86 9.71 -14.11
N PRO A 73 -2.72 9.21 -15.02
CA PRO A 73 -3.73 10.03 -15.69
C PRO A 73 -4.93 10.37 -14.79
N ASN A 74 -5.29 9.45 -13.89
CA ASN A 74 -6.39 9.59 -12.93
C ASN A 74 -7.76 9.91 -13.58
N ASP A 75 -8.01 9.44 -14.80
CA ASP A 75 -9.21 9.75 -15.61
C ASP A 75 -10.35 8.72 -15.47
N GLN A 76 -10.07 7.58 -14.86
CA GLN A 76 -11.03 6.55 -14.48
C GLN A 76 -12.06 6.98 -13.42
N ASN A 77 -13.16 6.23 -13.30
CA ASN A 77 -14.20 6.47 -12.29
C ASN A 77 -13.66 6.34 -10.86
N ALA A 78 -14.30 7.05 -9.92
CA ALA A 78 -13.99 6.99 -8.49
C ALA A 78 -13.83 5.54 -8.01
N ARG A 79 -12.73 5.29 -7.29
CA ARG A 79 -12.36 3.96 -6.83
C ARG A 79 -11.33 4.01 -5.73
N SER A 80 -11.37 2.98 -4.89
CA SER A 80 -10.32 2.62 -3.95
C SER A 80 -9.29 1.76 -4.68
N ILE A 81 -8.15 2.34 -5.00
CA ILE A 81 -7.00 1.67 -5.59
C ILE A 81 -5.82 1.70 -4.62
N TRP A 82 -4.72 1.07 -4.98
CA TRP A 82 -3.58 0.91 -4.09
C TRP A 82 -2.30 0.83 -4.90
N TYR A 83 -1.19 1.21 -4.30
CA TYR A 83 0.12 1.14 -4.90
C TYR A 83 0.99 0.19 -4.08
N HIS A 84 1.79 -0.61 -4.77
CA HIS A 84 2.63 -1.61 -4.13
C HIS A 84 3.87 -1.90 -4.97
N ASP A 85 4.84 -2.57 -4.36
CA ASP A 85 5.99 -3.08 -5.09
C ASP A 85 5.59 -4.20 -6.06
N HIS A 86 6.28 -4.29 -7.19
CA HIS A 86 6.02 -5.24 -8.26
C HIS A 86 7.33 -5.76 -8.89
N ALA A 87 8.45 -5.68 -8.17
CA ALA A 87 9.76 -6.05 -8.70
C ALA A 87 9.87 -7.56 -8.95
N ASP A 88 10.53 -7.92 -10.05
CA ASP A 88 10.66 -9.30 -10.52
C ASP A 88 11.33 -10.21 -9.47
N GLY A 89 10.73 -11.37 -9.21
CA GLY A 89 11.24 -12.36 -8.24
C GLY A 89 11.18 -11.98 -6.76
N ILE A 90 10.92 -10.71 -6.40
CA ILE A 90 10.98 -10.22 -5.00
C ILE A 90 9.75 -9.44 -4.53
N THR A 91 8.70 -9.34 -5.37
CA THR A 91 7.43 -8.65 -5.03
C THR A 91 6.88 -9.08 -3.67
N THR A 92 6.79 -10.38 -3.39
CA THR A 92 6.28 -10.89 -2.10
C THR A 92 7.10 -10.36 -0.92
N LEU A 93 8.43 -10.40 -1.02
CA LEU A 93 9.32 -9.94 0.04
C LEU A 93 9.15 -8.43 0.30
N ASN A 94 9.11 -7.64 -0.77
CA ASN A 94 8.99 -6.19 -0.72
C ASN A 94 7.63 -5.75 -0.15
N CYS A 95 6.53 -6.33 -0.64
CA CYS A 95 5.19 -6.05 -0.11
C CYS A 95 5.05 -6.51 1.34
N PHE A 96 5.55 -7.70 1.70
CA PHE A 96 5.49 -8.23 3.06
C PHE A 96 6.20 -7.32 4.09
N ARG A 97 7.33 -6.74 3.69
CA ARG A 97 8.08 -5.74 4.49
C ARG A 97 7.40 -4.38 4.57
N GLY A 98 6.40 -4.10 3.73
CA GLY A 98 5.55 -2.91 3.86
C GLY A 98 5.55 -1.94 2.68
N LEU A 99 6.08 -2.32 1.51
CA LEU A 99 5.95 -1.53 0.28
C LEU A 99 4.54 -1.66 -0.33
N THR A 100 3.54 -1.22 0.43
CA THR A 100 2.13 -1.13 0.04
C THR A 100 1.54 0.18 0.56
N GLY A 101 0.55 0.73 -0.11
CA GLY A 101 -0.15 1.94 0.32
C GLY A 101 -1.44 2.16 -0.47
N THR A 102 -2.33 2.98 0.08
CA THR A 102 -3.66 3.21 -0.52
C THR A 102 -3.71 4.45 -1.39
N TYR A 103 -4.50 4.41 -2.46
CA TYR A 103 -4.71 5.53 -3.37
C TYR A 103 -6.21 5.65 -3.68
N ILE A 104 -6.81 6.81 -3.43
CA ILE A 104 -8.25 7.01 -3.57
C ILE A 104 -8.49 8.07 -4.64
N ILE A 105 -9.23 7.68 -5.68
CA ILE A 105 -9.73 8.60 -6.70
C ILE A 105 -11.14 9.02 -6.30
N TYR A 106 -11.35 10.33 -6.12
CA TYR A 106 -12.66 10.94 -5.89
C TYR A 106 -13.25 11.49 -7.19
N ASP A 107 -14.57 11.43 -7.32
CA ASP A 107 -15.32 11.97 -8.45
C ASP A 107 -16.44 12.87 -7.88
N PRO A 108 -16.59 14.13 -8.33
CA PRO A 108 -17.72 14.98 -7.92
C PRO A 108 -19.10 14.36 -8.13
N GLU A 109 -19.24 13.36 -9.02
CA GLU A 109 -20.47 12.58 -9.14
C GLU A 109 -20.70 11.64 -7.94
N GLU A 110 -19.65 11.03 -7.40
CA GLU A 110 -19.72 10.18 -6.20
C GLU A 110 -20.15 11.01 -4.98
N ASP A 111 -19.69 12.26 -4.88
CA ASP A 111 -20.02 13.15 -3.77
C ASP A 111 -21.54 13.41 -3.65
N LYS A 112 -22.28 13.34 -4.77
CA LYS A 112 -23.74 13.52 -4.79
C LYS A 112 -24.49 12.40 -4.08
N LEU A 113 -23.85 11.24 -3.87
CA LEU A 113 -24.45 10.11 -3.14
C LEU A 113 -24.58 10.37 -1.63
N GLY A 114 -23.90 11.40 -1.10
CA GLY A 114 -23.96 11.73 0.33
C GLY A 114 -23.43 10.63 1.25
N LEU A 115 -22.45 9.85 0.77
CA LEU A 115 -21.75 8.84 1.58
C LEU A 115 -20.96 9.50 2.72
N PRO A 116 -20.63 8.78 3.80
CA PRO A 116 -19.72 9.30 4.83
C PRO A 116 -18.38 9.73 4.23
N THR A 117 -17.88 10.91 4.65
CA THR A 117 -16.63 11.53 4.19
C THR A 117 -15.72 11.91 5.36
N SER A 118 -14.52 12.43 5.06
CA SER A 118 -13.56 12.90 6.06
C SER A 118 -13.23 11.81 7.10
N LYS A 119 -13.28 12.11 8.40
CA LYS A 119 -12.98 11.15 9.47
C LYS A 119 -13.89 9.90 9.51
N TYR A 120 -14.95 9.86 8.71
CA TYR A 120 -15.86 8.72 8.60
C TYR A 120 -15.63 7.89 7.32
N ASP A 121 -14.67 8.26 6.48
CA ASP A 121 -14.22 7.51 5.31
C ASP A 121 -12.83 6.94 5.60
N VAL A 122 -12.76 5.66 5.94
CA VAL A 122 -11.59 5.05 6.57
C VAL A 122 -10.99 3.97 5.65
N PRO A 123 -9.74 4.15 5.17
CA PRO A 123 -9.01 3.08 4.51
C PRO A 123 -8.55 2.02 5.51
N LEU A 124 -8.77 0.75 5.17
CA LEU A 124 -8.41 -0.42 5.95
C LEU A 124 -7.61 -1.37 5.06
N MET A 125 -6.28 -1.28 5.15
CA MET A 125 -5.37 -2.22 4.51
C MET A 125 -5.17 -3.42 5.43
N ILE A 126 -5.64 -4.58 4.98
CA ILE A 126 -5.61 -5.83 5.72
C ILE A 126 -4.42 -6.64 5.22
N THR A 127 -3.59 -7.12 6.13
CA THR A 127 -2.47 -8.02 5.81
C THR A 127 -2.37 -9.09 6.87
N ASP A 128 -1.82 -10.24 6.52
CA ASP A 128 -1.42 -11.29 7.45
C ASP A 128 0.11 -11.41 7.50
N LYS A 129 0.66 -11.50 8.71
CA LYS A 129 2.10 -11.67 8.95
C LYS A 129 2.36 -12.73 10.00
N MET A 130 3.63 -13.14 10.10
CA MET A 130 4.13 -13.97 11.19
C MET A 130 5.38 -13.31 11.76
N TYR A 131 5.55 -13.44 13.07
CA TYR A 131 6.64 -12.83 13.81
C TYR A 131 7.47 -13.88 14.54
N THR A 132 8.76 -13.60 14.72
CA THR A 132 9.66 -14.42 15.52
C THR A 132 9.40 -14.20 17.01
N ASP A 133 9.95 -15.08 17.85
CA ASP A 133 9.91 -14.94 19.32
C ASP A 133 10.57 -13.63 19.82
N SER A 134 11.41 -12.99 18.98
CA SER A 134 12.03 -11.70 19.29
C SER A 134 11.21 -10.49 18.82
N GLY A 135 10.06 -10.70 18.18
CA GLY A 135 9.16 -9.64 17.70
C GLY A 135 9.47 -9.10 16.31
N ASP A 136 10.42 -9.69 15.58
CA ASP A 136 10.75 -9.33 14.20
C ASP A 136 9.91 -10.14 13.20
N LEU A 137 9.86 -9.74 11.93
CA LEU A 137 9.16 -10.49 10.89
C LEU A 137 9.85 -11.82 10.59
N VAL A 138 9.04 -12.88 10.39
CA VAL A 138 9.53 -14.11 9.77
C VAL A 138 9.93 -13.81 8.32
N SER A 139 11.07 -14.35 7.90
CA SER A 139 11.52 -14.19 6.52
C SER A 139 10.63 -14.98 5.55
N VAL A 140 10.11 -14.28 4.54
CA VAL A 140 9.40 -14.88 3.39
C VAL A 140 10.30 -15.04 2.17
N ALA A 141 11.61 -14.75 2.31
CA ALA A 141 12.56 -14.90 1.22
C ALA A 141 12.69 -16.37 0.81
N ASN A 142 12.66 -16.63 -0.50
CA ASN A 142 12.77 -17.96 -1.10
C ASN A 142 11.68 -18.96 -0.66
N GLN A 143 10.54 -18.49 -0.14
CA GLN A 143 9.36 -19.34 0.04
C GLN A 143 8.85 -19.78 -1.34
N SER A 144 8.60 -21.09 -1.49
CA SER A 144 8.09 -21.68 -2.74
C SER A 144 6.59 -21.93 -2.74
N ASP A 145 5.99 -21.98 -1.54
CA ASP A 145 4.56 -22.16 -1.32
C ASP A 145 3.93 -20.85 -0.84
N ASP A 146 2.60 -20.80 -0.84
CA ASP A 146 1.84 -19.67 -0.30
C ASP A 146 2.23 -19.42 1.16
N PHE A 147 2.47 -18.14 1.49
CA PHE A 147 2.67 -17.72 2.86
C PHE A 147 1.33 -17.35 3.47
N ILE A 148 0.97 -18.01 4.58
CA ILE A 148 -0.21 -17.68 5.38
C ILE A 148 0.30 -17.25 6.76
N GLY A 149 0.11 -15.98 7.09
CA GLY A 149 0.41 -15.42 8.40
C GLY A 149 -0.58 -15.87 9.46
N ASP A 150 -0.15 -15.84 10.72
CA ASP A 150 -0.97 -16.15 11.90
C ASP A 150 -1.43 -14.89 12.64
N ILE A 151 -0.91 -13.71 12.27
CA ILE A 151 -1.25 -12.41 12.84
C ILE A 151 -1.95 -11.55 11.78
N MET A 152 -3.21 -11.25 12.01
CA MET A 152 -3.96 -10.29 11.19
C MET A 152 -3.65 -8.85 11.61
N GLU A 153 -3.35 -8.02 10.62
CA GLU A 153 -3.10 -6.60 10.77
C GLU A 153 -4.15 -5.78 10.02
N VAL A 154 -4.46 -4.61 10.57
CA VAL A 154 -5.18 -3.56 9.85
C VAL A 154 -4.35 -2.28 9.94
N ASN A 155 -4.04 -1.69 8.80
CA ASN A 155 -3.16 -0.53 8.68
C ASN A 155 -1.82 -0.71 9.42
N GLY A 156 -1.21 -1.89 9.27
CA GLY A 156 0.11 -2.21 9.84
C GLY A 156 0.13 -2.49 11.35
N GLN A 157 -1.04 -2.48 12.00
CA GLN A 157 -1.16 -2.77 13.42
C GLN A 157 -1.78 -4.15 13.64
N PRO A 158 -1.17 -5.04 14.44
CA PRO A 158 -1.80 -6.28 14.88
C PRO A 158 -3.07 -6.03 15.69
N TRP A 159 -4.17 -6.65 15.28
CA TRP A 159 -5.50 -6.64 15.94
C TRP A 159 -5.88 -5.30 16.61
N PRO A 160 -5.99 -4.20 15.84
CA PRO A 160 -6.33 -2.91 16.40
C PRO A 160 -7.82 -2.85 16.79
N TYR A 161 -8.16 -1.84 17.58
CA TYR A 161 -9.53 -1.38 17.74
C TYR A 161 -9.67 0.04 17.19
N LEU A 162 -10.86 0.38 16.70
CA LEU A 162 -11.24 1.73 16.34
C LEU A 162 -12.46 2.13 17.18
N GLU A 163 -12.32 3.15 18.01
CA GLU A 163 -13.47 3.73 18.70
C GLU A 163 -14.34 4.48 17.69
N VAL A 164 -15.64 4.18 17.67
CA VAL A 164 -16.59 4.73 16.71
C VAL A 164 -17.77 5.39 17.42
N GLU A 165 -18.27 6.45 16.81
CA GLU A 165 -19.55 7.06 17.19
C GLU A 165 -20.71 6.17 16.70
N PRO A 166 -21.89 6.19 17.35
CA PRO A 166 -23.09 5.46 16.89
C PRO A 166 -23.71 6.12 15.63
N ARG A 167 -23.01 6.02 14.49
CA ARG A 167 -23.34 6.63 13.20
C ARG A 167 -22.81 5.79 12.02
N LYS A 168 -23.03 6.26 10.79
CA LYS A 168 -22.54 5.60 9.57
C LYS A 168 -21.07 5.94 9.29
N TYR A 169 -20.33 4.91 8.87
CA TYR A 169 -18.95 4.97 8.37
C TYR A 169 -18.88 4.35 6.98
N ARG A 170 -17.94 4.83 6.16
CA ARG A 170 -17.53 4.24 4.90
C ARG A 170 -16.17 3.58 5.14
N LEU A 171 -16.08 2.28 4.92
CA LEU A 171 -14.85 1.51 5.08
C LEU A 171 -14.34 1.09 3.70
N ARG A 172 -13.08 1.39 3.41
CA ARG A 172 -12.43 1.03 2.15
C ARG A 172 -11.46 -0.11 2.41
N LEU A 173 -11.87 -1.32 2.04
CA LEU A 173 -11.13 -2.54 2.33
C LEU A 173 -10.10 -2.83 1.23
N TYR A 174 -8.88 -3.16 1.63
CA TYR A 174 -7.80 -3.63 0.77
C TYR A 174 -7.23 -4.92 1.36
N ASN A 175 -6.90 -5.88 0.51
CA ASN A 175 -6.24 -7.13 0.85
C ASN A 175 -5.06 -7.32 -0.09
#